data_AF-A0A7K6N751-F1
#
_entry.id   AF-A0A7K6N751-F1
#
_cell.length_a   1.000
_cell.length_b   1.000
_cell.length_c   1.000
_cell.angle_alpha   90.00
_cell.angle_beta   90.00
_cell.angle_gamma   90.00
#
_symmetry.space_group_name_H-M   'P 1'
#
loop_
_entity.id
_entity.type
_entity.pdbx_description
1 polymer ?
#
loop_
_entity_poly.entity_id
_entity_poly.type
_entity_poly.pdbx_seq_one_letter_code
_entity_poly.pdbx_strand_id
1 'polypeptide(L)'
;TLFFTEEDKYGLYSNLLFKYFLAEGVVCGHDLFVASAKEHPDNILKELPAPLLDDTYRNELGEEATAVKSKDFQDSMKIAWRYQNLPKMEVNRPTSAKFGHYYDVSKTISPELFQSIKWHCFYLPEELSSQPKMKSCNMNSAYTRLLQSIQRIIYQEGFDGSDPQKKQRNILRIGIQSLGSMLWGDDICSSETPEDTHSLTKFLYVLRGLLRKSLSACIITLPAHLIQNKAIMERVTNLSDTVVGLESFIGSERETNPLYKDYHGLVHVHQIPRLNSLICDVSDTKDLAFRLKRKLFTIERLHLPPDLSDTVSRASKQDLAESAKLLSSGCGAMAIGKKHLDF
;
A
#
# COMPACT_ATOMS: atom_id res chain seq x y z
N THR A 1 14.31 -6.25 1.26
CA THR A 1 13.38 -5.50 0.38
C THR A 1 12.67 -4.41 1.15
N LEU A 2 12.44 -3.26 0.53
CA LEU A 2 11.72 -2.12 1.11
C LEU A 2 10.35 -1.94 0.44
N PHE A 3 9.29 -2.17 1.21
CA PHE A 3 7.91 -1.93 0.84
C PHE A 3 7.43 -0.63 1.48
N PHE A 4 6.97 0.30 0.67
CA PHE A 4 6.53 1.62 1.09
C PHE A 4 5.03 1.79 0.86
N THR A 5 4.34 2.25 1.90
CA THR A 5 2.89 2.49 1.89
C THR A 5 2.59 3.96 2.16
N GLU A 6 1.92 4.62 1.23
CA GLU A 6 1.35 5.94 1.48
C GLU A 6 0.08 5.79 2.32
N GLU A 7 0.02 6.51 3.43
CA GLU A 7 -1.10 6.43 4.36
C GLU A 7 -2.35 7.10 3.80
N ASP A 8 -3.49 6.45 4.03
CA ASP A 8 -4.79 7.10 3.86
C ASP A 8 -4.93 8.28 4.83
N LYS A 9 -5.86 9.20 4.53
CA LYS A 9 -6.06 10.46 5.26
C LYS A 9 -6.17 10.31 6.78
N TYR A 10 -6.73 9.19 7.26
CA TYR A 10 -6.89 8.91 8.70
C TYR A 10 -5.94 7.81 9.21
N GLY A 11 -5.11 7.25 8.32
CA GLY A 11 -4.19 6.16 8.59
C GLY A 11 -4.85 4.88 9.08
N LEU A 12 -6.14 4.66 8.82
CA LEU A 12 -6.84 3.49 9.36
C LEU A 12 -6.43 2.22 8.62
N TYR A 13 -6.42 2.28 7.29
CA TYR A 13 -6.17 1.12 6.44
C TYR A 13 -4.68 0.88 6.24
N SER A 14 -3.87 1.93 6.21
CA SER A 14 -2.41 1.80 6.20
C SER A 14 -1.89 1.12 7.48
N ASN A 15 -2.43 1.49 8.65
CA ASN A 15 -2.11 0.82 9.91
C ASN A 15 -2.59 -0.65 9.91
N LEU A 16 -3.71 -0.96 9.26
CA LEU A 16 -4.15 -2.35 9.11
C LEU A 16 -3.19 -3.17 8.25
N LEU A 17 -2.74 -2.64 7.09
CA LEU A 17 -1.73 -3.31 6.26
C LEU A 17 -0.40 -3.51 7.01
N PHE A 18 0.00 -2.50 7.78
CA PHE A 18 1.17 -2.58 8.64
C PHE A 18 1.05 -3.71 9.67
N LYS A 19 -0.10 -3.83 10.34
CA LYS A 19 -0.39 -4.92 11.28
C LYS A 19 -0.42 -6.28 10.60
N TYR A 20 -0.96 -6.42 9.39
CA TYR A 20 -0.90 -7.70 8.66
C TYR A 20 0.54 -8.14 8.35
N PHE A 21 1.42 -7.20 7.98
CA PHE A 21 2.82 -7.52 7.72
C PHE A 21 3.53 -8.06 8.97
N LEU A 22 3.23 -7.49 10.14
CA LEU A 22 3.76 -7.92 11.43
C LEU A 22 3.15 -9.25 11.88
N ALA A 23 1.82 -9.41 11.77
CA ALA A 23 1.11 -10.64 12.11
C ALA A 23 1.63 -11.85 11.33
N GLU A 24 1.89 -11.68 10.03
CA GLU A 24 2.53 -12.71 9.20
C GLU A 24 3.96 -13.03 9.63
N GLY A 25 4.65 -12.07 10.25
CA GLY A 25 5.92 -12.35 10.92
C GLY A 25 5.75 -13.28 12.11
N VAL A 26 4.78 -13.00 12.99
CA VAL A 26 4.48 -13.82 14.17
C VAL A 26 4.13 -15.25 13.77
N VAL A 27 3.18 -15.42 12.84
CA VAL A 27 2.68 -16.73 12.44
C VAL A 27 3.77 -17.59 11.77
N CYS A 28 4.68 -16.95 11.01
CA CYS A 28 5.78 -17.65 10.36
C CYS A 28 7.04 -17.82 11.24
N GLY A 29 7.03 -17.36 12.49
CA GLY A 29 8.18 -17.45 13.40
C GLY A 29 9.35 -16.53 13.02
N HIS A 30 9.07 -15.43 12.30
CA HIS A 30 10.07 -14.42 11.97
C HIS A 30 10.29 -13.46 13.13
N ASP A 31 11.51 -12.97 13.27
CA ASP A 31 11.83 -11.95 14.26
C ASP A 31 11.29 -10.59 13.81
N LEU A 32 10.82 -9.77 14.76
CA LEU A 32 10.22 -8.48 14.47
C LEU A 32 11.10 -7.33 14.96
N PHE A 33 11.10 -6.23 14.21
CA PHE A 33 11.57 -4.93 14.68
C PHE A 33 10.47 -3.90 14.40
N VAL A 34 9.92 -3.29 15.45
CA VAL A 34 8.82 -2.32 15.31
C VAL A 34 9.28 -0.96 15.81
N ALA A 35 9.23 0.04 14.94
CA ALA A 35 9.58 1.42 15.22
C ALA A 35 8.38 2.34 15.06
N SER A 36 8.13 3.17 16.07
CA SER A 36 7.08 4.18 16.02
C SER A 36 7.48 5.42 16.82
N ALA A 37 6.95 6.56 16.41
CA ALA A 37 7.05 7.83 17.14
C ALA A 37 5.70 8.28 17.72
N LYS A 38 4.59 7.60 17.36
CA LYS A 38 3.22 7.97 17.75
C LYS A 38 2.68 7.10 18.87
N GLU A 39 2.81 5.79 18.72
CA GLU A 39 2.27 4.79 19.63
C GLU A 39 3.40 3.88 20.10
N HIS A 40 3.35 3.45 21.36
CA HIS A 40 4.35 2.51 21.85
C HIS A 40 4.24 1.17 21.09
N PRO A 41 5.34 0.59 20.57
CA PRO A 41 5.32 -0.65 19.79
C PRO A 41 4.55 -1.82 20.44
N ASP A 42 4.59 -1.95 21.76
CA ASP A 42 3.84 -2.97 22.50
C ASP A 42 2.34 -2.91 22.27
N ASN A 43 1.78 -1.71 22.15
CA ASN A 43 0.34 -1.54 21.94
C ASN A 43 -0.04 -1.97 20.52
N ILE A 44 0.79 -1.60 19.53
CA ILE A 44 0.65 -2.06 18.15
C ILE A 44 0.68 -3.59 18.08
N LEU A 45 1.61 -4.23 18.81
CA LEU A 45 1.79 -5.68 18.83
C LEU A 45 0.64 -6.42 19.54
N LYS A 46 0.02 -5.81 20.56
CA LYS A 46 -1.18 -6.36 21.23
C LYS A 46 -2.41 -6.37 20.32
N GLU A 47 -2.47 -5.47 19.36
CA GLU A 47 -3.60 -5.30 18.45
C GLU A 47 -3.42 -6.03 17.10
N LEU A 48 -2.45 -6.94 16.98
CA LEU A 48 -2.24 -7.70 15.73
C LEU A 48 -3.42 -8.66 15.48
N PRO A 49 -3.94 -8.72 14.24
CA PRO A 49 -5.10 -9.54 13.92
C PRO A 49 -4.76 -11.03 13.96
N ALA A 50 -5.69 -11.86 14.44
CA ALA A 50 -5.51 -13.30 14.58
C ALA A 50 -5.61 -14.04 13.23
N PRO A 51 -4.81 -15.09 12.98
CA PRO A 51 -4.95 -15.90 11.77
C PRO A 51 -6.30 -16.65 11.76
N LEU A 52 -6.96 -16.72 10.59
CA LEU A 52 -8.10 -17.59 10.36
C LEU A 52 -7.61 -19.03 10.17
N LEU A 53 -8.25 -19.95 10.90
CA LEU A 53 -8.11 -21.38 10.67
C LEU A 53 -8.91 -21.78 9.41
N ASP A 54 -8.40 -22.77 8.67
CA ASP A 54 -8.87 -23.13 7.31
C ASP A 54 -10.37 -23.50 7.24
N ASP A 55 -10.95 -24.06 8.31
CA ASP A 55 -12.36 -24.45 8.34
C ASP A 55 -13.31 -23.24 8.36
N THR A 56 -12.93 -22.17 9.04
CA THR A 56 -13.70 -20.91 9.09
C THR A 56 -13.62 -20.12 7.78
N TYR A 57 -12.47 -20.16 7.11
CA TYR A 57 -12.22 -19.45 5.85
C TYR A 57 -13.15 -19.91 4.70
N ARG A 58 -13.43 -21.22 4.60
CA ARG A 58 -14.34 -21.77 3.58
C ARG A 58 -15.78 -21.31 3.76
N ASN A 59 -16.22 -21.14 5.01
CA ASN A 59 -17.57 -20.68 5.31
C ASN A 59 -17.74 -19.20 4.98
N GLU A 60 -16.77 -18.34 5.35
CA GLU A 60 -16.85 -16.90 5.10
C GLU A 60 -16.78 -16.53 3.60
N LEU A 61 -15.97 -17.22 2.80
CA LEU A 61 -15.93 -17.05 1.35
C LEU A 61 -17.08 -17.73 0.60
N GLY A 62 -17.55 -18.89 1.11
CA GLY A 62 -18.70 -19.59 0.55
C GLY A 62 -19.95 -18.71 0.56
N GLU A 63 -20.14 -17.96 1.64
CA GLU A 63 -21.23 -17.00 1.74
C GLU A 63 -21.10 -15.83 0.74
N GLU A 64 -19.91 -15.28 0.51
CA GLU A 64 -19.70 -14.22 -0.52
C GLU A 64 -20.01 -14.72 -1.94
N ALA A 65 -19.59 -15.94 -2.30
CA ALA A 65 -19.89 -16.53 -3.60
C ALA A 65 -21.38 -16.81 -3.79
N THR A 66 -22.12 -17.14 -2.73
CA THR A 66 -23.57 -17.37 -2.78
C THR A 66 -24.39 -16.08 -2.77
N ALA A 67 -23.93 -15.02 -2.11
CA ALA A 67 -24.61 -13.72 -2.10
C ALA A 67 -24.55 -13.00 -3.46
N VAL A 68 -23.45 -13.16 -4.21
CA VAL A 68 -23.32 -12.59 -5.57
C VAL A 68 -24.06 -13.43 -6.62
N LYS A 69 -24.24 -14.74 -6.39
CA LYS A 69 -24.88 -15.66 -7.36
C LYS A 69 -26.40 -15.76 -7.26
N SER A 70 -27.03 -15.23 -6.20
CA SER A 70 -28.45 -15.52 -5.89
C SER A 70 -29.46 -14.55 -6.49
N LYS A 71 -29.10 -13.68 -7.45
CA LYS A 71 -30.10 -12.78 -8.07
C LYS A 71 -30.24 -12.73 -9.60
N ASP A 72 -29.39 -13.32 -10.45
CA ASP A 72 -29.58 -13.14 -11.91
C ASP A 72 -29.12 -14.28 -12.87
N PHE A 73 -28.86 -15.51 -12.38
CA PHE A 73 -28.34 -16.59 -13.25
C PHE A 73 -29.35 -17.67 -13.62
N GLN A 74 -30.61 -17.31 -13.89
CA GLN A 74 -31.59 -18.25 -14.44
C GLN A 74 -32.38 -17.75 -15.63
N ASP A 75 -31.81 -16.86 -16.45
CA ASP A 75 -32.33 -16.66 -17.80
C ASP A 75 -31.23 -16.70 -18.86
N SER A 76 -31.31 -17.72 -19.72
CA SER A 76 -30.42 -17.87 -20.87
C SER A 76 -30.70 -16.75 -21.87
N MET A 77 -29.97 -15.63 -21.79
CA MET A 77 -30.07 -14.52 -22.74
C MET A 77 -29.67 -14.95 -24.16
N LYS A 78 -30.68 -15.26 -25.00
CA LYS A 78 -30.53 -15.66 -26.41
C LYS A 78 -30.18 -14.52 -27.39
N ILE A 79 -30.05 -13.28 -26.93
CA ILE A 79 -29.90 -12.10 -27.83
C ILE A 79 -28.43 -11.70 -28.03
N ALA A 80 -27.53 -12.10 -27.13
CA ALA A 80 -26.17 -11.59 -27.07
C ALA A 80 -25.10 -12.64 -27.49
N TRP A 81 -25.28 -13.28 -28.65
CA TRP A 81 -24.33 -14.29 -29.19
C TRP A 81 -22.88 -13.77 -29.28
N ARG A 82 -22.70 -12.46 -29.58
CA ARG A 82 -21.35 -11.85 -29.65
C ARG A 82 -20.58 -11.87 -28.33
N TYR A 83 -21.26 -11.92 -27.19
CA TYR A 83 -20.62 -11.93 -25.87
C TYR A 83 -20.37 -13.35 -25.34
N GLN A 84 -20.94 -14.37 -25.99
CA GLN A 84 -20.76 -15.77 -25.61
C GLN A 84 -19.31 -16.26 -25.79
N ASN A 85 -18.60 -15.66 -26.75
CA ASN A 85 -17.23 -16.01 -27.13
C ASN A 85 -16.18 -14.99 -26.66
N LEU A 86 -16.56 -13.97 -25.88
CA LEU A 86 -15.56 -13.19 -25.17
C LEU A 86 -14.85 -14.14 -24.20
N PRO A 87 -13.51 -14.05 -24.06
CA PRO A 87 -12.83 -14.78 -23.01
C PRO A 87 -13.48 -14.37 -21.69
N LYS A 88 -14.26 -15.29 -21.11
CA LYS A 88 -14.74 -15.14 -19.74
C LYS A 88 -13.46 -15.05 -18.94
N MET A 89 -13.13 -13.84 -18.47
CA MET A 89 -11.93 -13.66 -17.67
C MET A 89 -12.14 -14.51 -16.43
N GLU A 90 -11.50 -15.67 -16.43
CA GLU A 90 -11.71 -16.65 -15.40
C GLU A 90 -11.25 -15.99 -14.10
N VAL A 91 -12.18 -15.76 -13.18
CA VAL A 91 -11.86 -15.63 -11.74
C VAL A 91 -11.49 -17.02 -11.19
N ASN A 92 -10.87 -17.87 -12.03
CA ASN A 92 -10.18 -19.05 -11.59
C ASN A 92 -8.90 -18.52 -10.96
N ARG A 93 -8.98 -18.19 -9.67
CA ARG A 93 -7.80 -18.19 -8.81
C ARG A 93 -7.12 -19.53 -9.08
N PRO A 94 -5.90 -19.55 -9.65
CA PRO A 94 -5.19 -20.80 -9.76
C PRO A 94 -5.15 -21.38 -8.34
N THR A 95 -5.40 -22.68 -8.23
CA THR A 95 -5.12 -23.47 -7.02
C THR A 95 -3.61 -23.50 -6.79
N SER A 96 -2.99 -22.34 -6.65
CA SER A 96 -1.62 -22.16 -6.21
C SER A 96 -1.58 -22.48 -4.73
N ALA A 97 -0.51 -23.15 -4.29
CA ALA A 97 -0.19 -23.28 -2.87
C ALA A 97 -0.52 -21.97 -2.13
N LYS A 98 -1.38 -22.05 -1.11
CA LYS A 98 -1.89 -20.90 -0.38
C LYS A 98 -0.69 -20.08 0.13
N PHE A 99 -0.45 -18.92 -0.49
CA PHE A 99 0.64 -18.03 -0.10
C PHE A 99 0.16 -17.18 1.08
N GLY A 100 0.66 -17.49 2.28
CA GLY A 100 0.35 -16.78 3.52
C GLY A 100 -0.98 -17.16 4.17
N HIS A 101 -1.30 -16.43 5.24
CA HIS A 101 -2.47 -16.67 6.08
C HIS A 101 -3.54 -15.59 5.88
N TYR A 102 -4.79 -15.95 6.15
CA TYR A 102 -5.88 -14.98 6.26
C TYR A 102 -6.00 -14.55 7.72
N TYR A 103 -6.53 -13.36 7.96
CA TYR A 103 -6.55 -12.75 9.28
C TYR A 103 -7.92 -12.14 9.61
N ASP A 104 -8.38 -12.35 10.84
CA ASP A 104 -9.65 -11.89 11.37
C ASP A 104 -9.37 -10.61 12.15
N VAL A 105 -9.78 -9.47 11.59
CA VAL A 105 -9.54 -8.15 12.20
C VAL A 105 -10.30 -7.96 13.52
N SER A 106 -11.32 -8.78 13.81
CA SER A 106 -12.06 -8.69 15.08
C SER A 106 -11.40 -9.40 16.26
N LYS A 107 -10.35 -10.19 16.01
CA LYS A 107 -9.66 -10.97 17.04
C LYS A 107 -8.19 -10.62 17.04
N THR A 108 -7.59 -10.65 18.22
CA THR A 108 -6.14 -10.43 18.39
C THR A 108 -5.39 -11.76 18.43
N ILE A 109 -4.12 -11.75 18.00
CA ILE A 109 -3.22 -12.90 18.11
C ILE A 109 -3.16 -13.40 19.56
N SER A 110 -3.07 -14.72 19.71
CA SER A 110 -2.96 -15.37 21.01
C SER A 110 -1.57 -15.13 21.62
N PRO A 111 -1.47 -14.95 22.95
CA PRO A 111 -0.20 -14.63 23.60
C PRO A 111 0.84 -15.74 23.48
N GLU A 112 0.43 -17.00 23.29
CA GLU A 112 1.34 -18.14 23.14
C GLU A 112 2.17 -18.05 21.86
N LEU A 113 1.53 -17.67 20.74
CA LEU A 113 2.23 -17.44 19.47
C LEU A 113 3.22 -16.28 19.60
N PHE A 114 2.81 -15.22 20.30
CA PHE A 114 3.66 -14.06 20.51
C PHE A 114 4.88 -14.36 21.40
N GLN A 115 4.74 -15.22 22.42
CA GLN A 115 5.86 -15.63 23.28
C GLN A 115 6.92 -16.46 22.54
N SER A 116 6.55 -17.09 21.42
CA SER A 116 7.46 -17.92 20.64
C SER A 116 8.44 -17.11 19.78
N ILE A 117 8.15 -15.82 19.55
CA ILE A 117 8.94 -14.96 18.67
C ILE A 117 9.78 -13.96 19.45
N LYS A 118 10.95 -13.65 18.89
CA LYS A 118 11.77 -12.53 19.35
C LYS A 118 11.36 -11.26 18.63
N TRP A 119 11.19 -10.19 19.38
CA TRP A 119 10.86 -8.88 18.81
C TRP A 119 11.68 -7.78 19.49
N HIS A 120 11.88 -6.71 18.73
CA HIS A 120 12.63 -5.54 19.13
C HIS A 120 11.76 -4.30 18.92
N CYS A 121 11.82 -3.35 19.83
CA CYS A 121 11.13 -2.07 19.72
C CYS A 121 12.11 -0.91 19.57
N PHE A 122 11.63 0.12 18.88
CA PHE A 122 12.22 1.45 18.89
C PHE A 122 11.09 2.47 19.08
N TYR A 123 11.04 3.09 20.24
CA TYR A 123 10.08 4.14 20.54
C TYR A 123 10.81 5.48 20.67
N LEU A 124 10.60 6.35 19.69
CA LEU A 124 11.39 7.58 19.56
C LEU A 124 11.37 8.47 20.83
N PRO A 125 10.21 8.71 21.49
CA PRO A 125 10.17 9.54 22.70
C PRO A 125 11.09 9.06 23.84
N GLU A 126 11.22 7.76 24.03
CA GLU A 126 12.13 7.18 25.04
C GLU A 126 13.59 7.37 24.65
N GLU A 127 13.91 7.17 23.37
CA GLU A 127 15.26 7.30 22.83
C GLU A 127 15.76 8.77 22.82
N LEU A 128 14.84 9.74 22.77
CA LEU A 128 15.18 11.16 22.89
C LEU A 128 15.64 11.56 24.30
N SER A 129 15.19 10.85 25.34
CA SER A 129 15.53 11.14 26.73
C SER A 129 16.90 10.59 27.18
N SER A 130 17.43 9.58 26.47
CA SER A 130 18.50 8.71 26.99
C SER A 130 19.93 9.11 26.59
N GLN A 131 20.13 9.93 25.55
CA GLN A 131 21.48 10.21 25.02
C GLN A 131 21.72 11.64 24.53
N PRO A 132 22.96 12.17 24.67
CA PRO A 132 23.32 13.50 24.19
C PRO A 132 23.21 13.64 22.66
N LYS A 133 23.03 14.88 22.19
CA LYS A 133 22.91 15.24 20.76
C LYS A 133 24.25 14.98 20.04
N MET A 134 24.43 13.77 19.52
CA MET A 134 25.55 13.46 18.64
C MET A 134 25.25 14.01 17.23
N LYS A 135 25.73 15.22 16.93
CA LYS A 135 25.63 15.85 15.59
C LYS A 135 26.68 15.29 14.62
N SER A 136 26.73 13.97 14.42
CA SER A 136 27.75 13.35 13.56
C SER A 136 27.28 13.06 12.13
N CYS A 137 26.10 13.52 11.73
CA CYS A 137 25.51 13.21 10.42
C CYS A 137 24.68 14.38 9.91
N ASN A 138 24.74 14.64 8.60
CA ASN A 138 23.88 15.61 7.89
C ASN A 138 22.43 15.10 7.75
N MET A 139 21.91 14.48 8.81
CA MET A 139 20.60 13.85 8.90
C MET A 139 20.05 14.05 10.31
N ASN A 140 18.73 14.19 10.42
CA ASN A 140 17.99 14.28 11.67
C ASN A 140 18.42 13.18 12.68
N SER A 141 18.58 13.56 13.95
CA SER A 141 19.01 12.67 15.02
C SER A 141 18.08 11.47 15.24
N ALA A 142 16.77 11.62 15.04
CA ALA A 142 15.80 10.53 15.15
C ALA A 142 16.09 9.42 14.14
N TYR A 143 16.28 9.79 12.86
CA TYR A 143 16.62 8.85 11.80
C TYR A 143 17.98 8.18 12.04
N THR A 144 18.96 8.91 12.56
CA THR A 144 20.29 8.34 12.85
C THR A 144 20.22 7.30 13.96
N ARG A 145 19.48 7.59 15.04
CA ARG A 145 19.26 6.64 16.13
C ARG A 145 18.50 5.41 15.65
N LEU A 146 17.48 5.60 14.82
CA LEU A 146 16.73 4.50 14.22
C LEU A 146 17.64 3.60 13.36
N LEU A 147 18.46 4.17 12.46
CA LEU A 147 19.41 3.40 11.65
C LEU A 147 20.41 2.65 12.52
N GLN A 148 20.99 3.30 13.53
CA GLN A 148 21.93 2.67 14.45
C GLN A 148 21.28 1.51 15.20
N SER A 149 20.03 1.66 15.65
CA SER A 149 19.30 0.60 16.32
C SER A 149 19.05 -0.58 15.39
N ILE A 150 18.55 -0.34 14.17
CA ILE A 150 18.33 -1.37 13.15
C ILE A 150 19.65 -2.09 12.82
N GLN A 151 20.70 -1.33 12.56
CA GLN A 151 22.02 -1.86 12.23
C GLN A 151 22.57 -2.74 13.36
N ARG A 152 22.43 -2.28 14.62
CA ARG A 152 22.83 -3.03 15.80
C ARG A 152 22.09 -4.36 15.89
N ILE A 153 20.76 -4.39 15.72
CA ILE A 153 19.97 -5.63 15.76
C ILE A 153 20.39 -6.58 14.64
N ILE A 154 20.55 -6.08 13.40
CA ILE A 154 20.98 -6.89 12.26
C ILE A 154 22.29 -7.64 12.57
N TYR A 155 23.29 -6.94 13.13
CA TYR A 155 24.58 -7.56 13.42
C TYR A 155 24.59 -8.41 14.70
N GLN A 156 23.88 -7.97 15.75
CA GLN A 156 23.82 -8.72 17.02
C GLN A 156 23.09 -10.04 16.84
N GLU A 157 22.02 -10.06 16.05
CA GLU A 157 21.19 -11.23 15.82
C GLU A 157 21.60 -12.07 14.61
N GLY A 158 22.62 -11.64 13.86
CA GLY A 158 23.18 -12.45 12.77
C GLY A 158 22.28 -12.49 11.53
N PHE A 159 21.45 -11.46 11.35
CA PHE A 159 20.68 -11.27 10.11
C PHE A 159 21.54 -10.77 8.96
N ASP A 160 22.83 -10.50 9.19
CA ASP A 160 23.76 -10.14 8.13
C ASP A 160 23.95 -11.31 7.16
N GLY A 161 24.07 -10.99 5.87
CA GLY A 161 24.30 -11.98 4.81
C GLY A 161 25.72 -12.56 4.81
N SER A 162 26.38 -12.65 5.97
CA SER A 162 27.72 -13.24 6.09
C SER A 162 27.68 -14.75 5.82
N ASP A 163 28.74 -15.27 5.20
CA ASP A 163 28.91 -16.70 4.95
C ASP A 163 30.32 -17.11 5.40
N PRO A 164 30.47 -18.00 6.40
CA PRO A 164 29.44 -18.77 7.08
C PRO A 164 28.61 -17.94 8.08
N GLN A 165 27.33 -18.29 8.24
CA GLN A 165 26.45 -17.65 9.22
C GLN A 165 26.83 -18.03 10.65
N LYS A 166 26.89 -17.03 11.54
CA LYS A 166 27.23 -17.20 12.96
C LYS A 166 26.07 -17.74 13.80
N LYS A 167 24.83 -17.52 13.36
CA LYS A 167 23.59 -17.89 14.03
C LYS A 167 22.67 -18.66 13.09
N GLN A 168 21.62 -19.26 13.62
CA GLN A 168 20.59 -19.91 12.80
C GLN A 168 19.92 -18.86 11.89
N ARG A 169 19.75 -19.20 10.61
CA ARG A 169 19.06 -18.35 9.63
C ARG A 169 17.62 -18.12 10.07
N ASN A 170 17.27 -16.87 10.35
CA ASN A 170 15.90 -16.39 10.45
C ASN A 170 15.75 -15.10 9.62
N ILE A 171 14.51 -14.66 9.42
CA ILE A 171 14.18 -13.42 8.70
C ILE A 171 13.78 -12.36 9.71
N LEU A 172 14.28 -11.15 9.53
CA LEU A 172 13.87 -9.97 10.30
C LEU A 172 12.83 -9.17 9.53
N ARG A 173 11.66 -8.95 10.13
CA ARG A 173 10.60 -8.09 9.60
C ARG A 173 10.59 -6.75 10.33
N ILE A 174 10.97 -5.70 9.60
CA ILE A 174 11.12 -4.35 10.13
C ILE A 174 9.87 -3.53 9.76
N GLY A 175 9.06 -3.15 10.75
CA GLY A 175 7.95 -2.23 10.58
C GLY A 175 8.28 -0.85 11.12
N ILE A 176 8.26 0.19 10.27
CA ILE A 176 8.41 1.58 10.68
C ILE A 176 7.10 2.33 10.42
N GLN A 177 6.52 2.91 11.48
CA GLN A 177 5.23 3.59 11.41
C GLN A 177 5.36 5.09 11.18
N SER A 178 4.54 5.63 10.26
CA SER A 178 4.37 7.07 9.98
C SER A 178 5.68 7.84 9.86
N LEU A 179 6.65 7.26 9.13
CA LEU A 179 7.95 7.88 8.87
C LEU A 179 7.75 9.19 8.10
N GLY A 180 8.53 10.22 8.41
CA GLY A 180 8.38 11.53 7.78
C GLY A 180 7.29 12.42 8.38
N SER A 181 6.49 11.89 9.32
CA SER A 181 5.62 12.74 10.14
C SER A 181 6.44 13.67 11.04
N MET A 182 5.83 14.77 11.49
CA MET A 182 6.47 15.74 12.40
C MET A 182 7.01 15.11 13.69
N LEU A 183 6.44 13.98 14.11
CA LEU A 183 6.88 13.24 15.30
C LEU A 183 8.30 12.71 15.17
N TRP A 184 8.76 12.44 13.95
CA TRP A 184 10.15 12.04 13.68
C TRP A 184 11.13 13.22 13.71
N GLY A 185 10.67 14.45 14.01
CA GLY A 185 11.49 15.65 14.06
C GLY A 185 11.85 16.22 12.69
N ASP A 186 11.09 15.85 11.66
CA ASP A 186 11.25 16.31 10.28
C ASP A 186 10.14 17.33 9.96
N ASP A 187 10.47 18.37 9.18
CA ASP A 187 9.57 19.48 8.84
C ASP A 187 8.98 19.35 7.43
N ILE A 188 9.22 18.23 6.74
CA ILE A 188 8.73 17.93 5.39
C ILE A 188 7.20 17.99 5.22
N CYS A 189 6.45 17.80 6.32
CA CYS A 189 4.99 17.89 6.31
C CYS A 189 4.46 19.31 6.59
N SER A 190 5.32 20.22 7.06
CA SER A 190 4.94 21.55 7.54
C SER A 190 5.45 22.69 6.65
N SER A 191 6.53 22.47 5.91
CA SER A 191 7.18 23.47 5.07
C SER A 191 7.41 22.95 3.65
N GLU A 192 7.23 23.82 2.65
CA GLU A 192 7.60 23.50 1.26
C GLU A 192 9.12 23.37 1.08
N THR A 193 9.89 24.11 1.88
CA THR A 193 11.36 24.09 1.92
C THR A 193 11.82 23.66 3.32
N PRO A 194 11.92 22.34 3.56
CA PRO A 194 12.36 21.81 4.85
C PRO A 194 13.84 22.10 5.10
N GLU A 195 14.21 22.39 6.36
CA GLU A 195 15.59 22.69 6.78
C GLU A 195 16.55 21.59 6.32
N ASP A 196 16.15 20.33 6.49
CA ASP A 196 16.91 19.15 6.10
C ASP A 196 16.19 18.35 4.99
N THR A 197 16.03 18.97 3.81
CA THR A 197 15.35 18.39 2.63
C THR A 197 15.80 16.97 2.22
N HIS A 198 17.01 16.57 2.61
CA HIS A 198 17.58 15.27 2.26
C HIS A 198 17.59 14.24 3.41
N SER A 199 17.19 14.61 4.63
CA SER A 199 17.26 13.73 5.81
C SER A 199 16.55 12.40 5.58
N LEU A 200 15.26 12.44 5.21
CA LEU A 200 14.47 11.25 4.91
C LEU A 200 15.08 10.42 3.77
N THR A 201 15.52 11.07 2.68
CA THR A 201 16.09 10.35 1.53
C THR A 201 17.43 9.70 1.84
N LYS A 202 18.29 10.34 2.65
CA LYS A 202 19.54 9.75 3.13
C LYS A 202 19.26 8.55 4.04
N PHE A 203 18.28 8.68 4.94
CA PHE A 203 17.83 7.57 5.78
C PHE A 203 17.43 6.36 4.94
N LEU A 204 16.52 6.55 3.98
CA LEU A 204 16.03 5.48 3.10
C LEU A 204 17.16 4.88 2.25
N TYR A 205 18.07 5.70 1.75
CA TYR A 205 19.23 5.23 0.98
C TYR A 205 20.12 4.29 1.81
N VAL A 206 20.47 4.69 3.03
CA VAL A 206 21.30 3.86 3.94
C VAL A 206 20.53 2.61 4.38
N LEU A 207 19.26 2.75 4.75
CA LEU A 207 18.40 1.64 5.13
C LEU A 207 18.33 0.60 4.00
N ARG A 208 18.12 1.04 2.75
CA ARG A 208 18.10 0.15 1.59
C ARG A 208 19.41 -0.61 1.42
N GLY A 209 20.55 0.05 1.67
CA GLY A 209 21.87 -0.60 1.70
C GLY A 209 21.96 -1.70 2.76
N LEU A 210 21.46 -1.45 3.97
CA LEU A 210 21.41 -2.43 5.07
C LEU A 210 20.49 -3.61 4.73
N LEU A 211 19.30 -3.35 4.19
CA LEU A 211 18.32 -4.37 3.83
C LEU A 211 18.82 -5.29 2.70
N ARG A 212 19.64 -4.80 1.77
CA ARG A 212 20.24 -5.62 0.71
C ARG A 212 21.34 -6.55 1.20
N LYS A 213 21.95 -6.24 2.34
CA LYS A 213 23.04 -7.03 2.96
C LYS A 213 22.54 -7.87 4.13
N SER A 214 21.24 -7.94 4.35
CA SER A 214 20.65 -8.68 5.46
C SER A 214 19.45 -9.51 5.02
N LEU A 215 19.10 -10.52 5.81
CA LEU A 215 17.90 -11.34 5.67
C LEU A 215 16.68 -10.58 6.24
N SER A 216 16.43 -9.37 5.70
CA SER A 216 15.43 -8.46 6.24
C SER A 216 14.43 -7.98 5.18
N ALA A 217 13.16 -7.91 5.57
CA ALA A 217 12.11 -7.24 4.83
C ALA A 217 11.59 -6.05 5.66
N CYS A 218 11.35 -4.91 5.02
CA CYS A 218 10.91 -3.71 5.71
C CYS A 218 9.62 -3.15 5.10
N ILE A 219 8.64 -2.84 5.96
CA ILE A 219 7.47 -2.03 5.63
C ILE A 219 7.61 -0.66 6.28
N ILE A 220 7.36 0.39 5.50
CA ILE A 220 7.30 1.77 5.99
C ILE A 220 5.95 2.36 5.61
N THR A 221 5.26 2.95 6.58
CA THR A 221 4.09 3.80 6.33
C THR A 221 4.51 5.27 6.41
N LEU A 222 3.98 6.10 5.51
CA LEU A 222 4.30 7.53 5.45
C LEU A 222 3.04 8.35 5.08
N PRO A 223 2.73 9.43 5.80
CA PRO A 223 1.59 10.30 5.50
C PRO A 223 1.86 11.19 4.28
N ALA A 224 1.83 10.61 3.08
CA ALA A 224 2.16 11.29 1.82
C ALA A 224 1.24 12.49 1.55
N HIS A 225 -0.02 12.41 1.98
CA HIS A 225 -1.00 13.48 1.83
C HIS A 225 -0.64 14.77 2.61
N LEU A 226 0.31 14.71 3.54
CA LEU A 226 0.83 15.88 4.26
C LEU A 226 2.09 16.48 3.60
N ILE A 227 2.74 15.76 2.69
CA ILE A 227 3.98 16.19 2.04
C ILE A 227 3.64 16.88 0.71
N GLN A 228 3.72 18.20 0.69
CA GLN A 228 3.41 18.99 -0.51
C GLN A 228 4.53 18.94 -1.56
N ASN A 229 5.77 18.76 -1.12
CA ASN A 229 6.94 18.76 -2.00
C ASN A 229 7.03 17.46 -2.81
N LYS A 230 6.55 17.52 -4.06
CA LYS A 230 6.57 16.38 -5.01
C LYS A 230 7.96 15.80 -5.23
N ALA A 231 9.00 16.63 -5.25
CA ALA A 231 10.36 16.16 -5.48
C ALA A 231 10.86 15.27 -4.33
N ILE A 232 10.41 15.50 -3.09
CA ILE A 232 10.70 14.60 -1.96
C ILE A 232 10.00 13.25 -2.18
N MET A 233 8.71 13.27 -2.51
CA MET A 233 7.93 12.03 -2.74
C MET A 233 8.46 11.20 -3.91
N GLU A 234 8.89 11.82 -5.00
CA GLU A 234 9.54 11.12 -6.12
C GLU A 234 10.85 10.46 -5.69
N ARG A 235 11.68 11.13 -4.87
CA ARG A 235 12.90 10.54 -4.33
C ARG A 235 12.60 9.36 -3.40
N VAL A 236 11.60 9.48 -2.54
CA VAL A 236 11.15 8.40 -1.65
C VAL A 236 10.67 7.19 -2.45
N THR A 237 9.89 7.42 -3.51
CA THR A 237 9.40 6.40 -4.44
C THR A 237 10.57 5.65 -5.07
N ASN A 238 11.53 6.37 -5.66
CA ASN A 238 12.71 5.80 -6.32
C ASN A 238 13.66 5.03 -5.38
N LEU A 239 13.66 5.36 -4.09
CA LEU A 239 14.45 4.67 -3.07
C LEU A 239 13.75 3.41 -2.53
N SER A 240 12.46 3.24 -2.78
CA SER A 240 11.69 2.07 -2.38
C SER A 240 11.74 1.00 -3.45
N ASP A 241 11.51 -0.27 -3.09
CA ASP A 241 11.43 -1.35 -4.09
C ASP A 241 9.98 -1.50 -4.58
N THR A 242 9.01 -1.42 -3.67
CA THR A 242 7.56 -1.40 -3.96
C THR A 242 6.91 -0.20 -3.31
N VAL A 243 5.98 0.46 -4.00
CA VAL A 243 5.28 1.66 -3.54
C VAL A 243 3.79 1.49 -3.82
N VAL A 244 2.99 1.52 -2.75
CA VAL A 244 1.53 1.42 -2.81
C VAL A 244 0.92 2.58 -2.02
N GLY A 245 -0.02 3.31 -2.61
CA GLY A 245 -0.80 4.32 -1.93
C GLY A 245 -2.20 3.84 -1.60
N LEU A 246 -2.71 4.24 -0.43
CA LEU A 246 -4.08 3.97 -0.03
C LEU A 246 -4.89 5.26 -0.02
N GLU A 247 -6.06 5.21 -0.66
CA GLU A 247 -7.02 6.30 -0.65
C GLU A 247 -8.30 5.84 0.04
N SER A 248 -8.54 6.30 1.26
CA SER A 248 -9.80 6.04 1.97
C SER A 248 -10.91 6.94 1.45
N PHE A 249 -12.11 6.36 1.28
CA PHE A 249 -13.29 7.15 0.94
C PHE A 249 -13.90 7.89 2.13
N ILE A 250 -13.53 7.55 3.36
CA ILE A 250 -14.05 8.18 4.57
C ILE A 250 -13.86 9.71 4.48
N GLY A 251 -14.96 10.46 4.60
CA GLY A 251 -14.92 11.92 4.56
C GLY A 251 -14.54 12.50 3.19
N SER A 252 -14.77 11.74 2.11
CA SER A 252 -14.64 12.18 0.72
C SER A 252 -15.99 12.14 0.00
N GLU A 253 -16.11 12.86 -1.11
CA GLU A 253 -17.34 12.82 -1.94
C GLU A 253 -17.63 11.40 -2.48
N ARG A 254 -16.59 10.57 -2.62
CA ARG A 254 -16.67 9.20 -3.12
C ARG A 254 -17.43 8.26 -2.17
N GLU A 255 -17.52 8.58 -0.88
CA GLU A 255 -18.29 7.82 0.11
C GLU A 255 -19.79 7.79 -0.25
N THR A 256 -20.30 8.89 -0.78
CA THR A 256 -21.73 9.05 -1.12
C THR A 256 -22.08 8.56 -2.52
N ASN A 257 -21.07 8.25 -3.33
CA ASN A 257 -21.27 7.88 -4.72
C ASN A 257 -21.77 6.42 -4.82
N PRO A 258 -22.94 6.17 -5.46
CA PRO A 258 -23.48 4.81 -5.63
C PRO A 258 -22.52 3.83 -6.31
N LEU A 259 -21.61 4.33 -7.17
CA LEU A 259 -20.61 3.50 -7.87
C LEU A 259 -19.61 2.84 -6.91
N TYR A 260 -19.39 3.43 -5.73
CA TYR A 260 -18.40 2.97 -4.76
C TYR A 260 -19.02 2.34 -3.51
N LYS A 261 -20.34 2.09 -3.51
CA LYS A 261 -21.10 1.64 -2.34
C LYS A 261 -20.53 0.39 -1.65
N ASP A 262 -19.89 -0.50 -2.40
CA ASP A 262 -19.32 -1.74 -1.88
C ASP A 262 -17.86 -1.63 -1.41
N TYR A 263 -17.24 -0.46 -1.61
CA TYR A 263 -15.82 -0.21 -1.39
C TYR A 263 -15.57 0.83 -0.31
N HIS A 264 -14.44 0.67 0.38
CA HIS A 264 -14.02 1.60 1.43
C HIS A 264 -12.90 2.54 0.96
N GLY A 265 -12.28 2.24 -0.19
CA GLY A 265 -11.24 3.06 -0.78
C GLY A 265 -10.57 2.41 -1.99
N LEU A 266 -9.55 3.10 -2.51
CA LEU A 266 -8.73 2.67 -3.64
C LEU A 266 -7.31 2.30 -3.21
N VAL A 267 -6.70 1.40 -3.97
CA VAL A 267 -5.28 1.03 -3.85
C VAL A 267 -4.57 1.49 -5.11
N HIS A 268 -3.62 2.40 -4.95
CA HIS A 268 -2.81 2.92 -6.05
C HIS A 268 -1.46 2.22 -6.04
N VAL A 269 -1.15 1.45 -7.09
CA VAL A 269 0.15 0.80 -7.19
C VAL A 269 1.08 1.67 -8.04
N HIS A 270 2.00 2.36 -7.37
CA HIS A 270 2.91 3.32 -8.01
C HIS A 270 4.16 2.64 -8.55
N GLN A 271 4.70 1.64 -7.82
CA GLN A 271 5.93 0.96 -8.20
C GLN A 271 5.91 -0.50 -7.76
N ILE A 272 6.24 -1.42 -8.67
CA ILE A 272 6.44 -2.84 -8.38
C ILE A 272 7.86 -3.24 -8.82
N PRO A 273 8.62 -3.96 -7.98
CA PRO A 273 9.95 -4.42 -8.35
C PRO A 273 9.84 -5.52 -9.41
N ARG A 274 10.53 -5.36 -10.53
CA ARG A 274 10.76 -6.44 -11.48
C ARG A 274 12.15 -7.03 -11.26
N LEU A 275 12.21 -8.30 -10.90
CA LEU A 275 13.47 -9.03 -10.86
C LEU A 275 14.09 -9.04 -12.27
N ASN A 276 15.38 -8.73 -12.38
CA ASN A 276 16.14 -8.71 -13.63
C ASN A 276 15.67 -7.69 -14.69
N SER A 277 14.96 -6.63 -14.29
CA SER A 277 14.62 -5.50 -15.16
C SER A 277 15.28 -4.22 -14.65
N LEU A 278 15.74 -3.37 -15.56
CA LEU A 278 16.24 -2.03 -15.25
C LEU A 278 15.09 -1.01 -15.09
N ILE A 279 13.86 -1.40 -15.45
CA ILE A 279 12.67 -0.55 -15.43
C ILE A 279 11.65 -1.15 -14.46
N CYS A 280 11.10 -0.32 -13.57
CA CYS A 280 9.97 -0.69 -12.71
C CYS A 280 8.69 -0.80 -13.55
N ASP A 281 7.84 -1.78 -13.24
CA ASP A 281 6.56 -1.88 -13.93
C ASP A 281 5.59 -0.81 -13.44
N VAL A 282 4.85 -0.22 -14.38
CA VAL A 282 3.63 0.53 -14.07
C VAL A 282 2.49 -0.44 -14.34
N SER A 283 1.84 -0.93 -13.27
CA SER A 283 0.72 -1.87 -13.38
C SER A 283 -0.32 -1.37 -14.39
N ASP A 284 -0.65 -2.18 -15.40
CA ASP A 284 -1.75 -1.90 -16.33
C ASP A 284 -3.11 -1.85 -15.60
N THR A 285 -3.21 -2.54 -14.47
CA THR A 285 -4.38 -2.49 -13.58
C THR A 285 -4.26 -1.31 -12.62
N LYS A 286 -4.84 -0.17 -13.01
CA LYS A 286 -4.95 1.04 -12.17
C LYS A 286 -6.18 1.04 -11.26
N ASP A 287 -7.17 0.22 -11.58
CA ASP A 287 -8.46 0.24 -10.91
C ASP A 287 -8.51 -0.84 -9.82
N LEU A 288 -7.76 -0.66 -8.73
CA LEU A 288 -7.85 -1.54 -7.55
C LEU A 288 -8.61 -0.81 -6.45
N ALA A 289 -9.60 -1.50 -5.90
CA ALA A 289 -10.38 -1.03 -4.76
C ALA A 289 -10.26 -2.01 -3.60
N PHE A 290 -10.29 -1.49 -2.38
CA PHE A 290 -10.29 -2.32 -1.19
C PHE A 290 -11.62 -2.18 -0.45
N ARG A 291 -11.98 -3.26 0.24
CA ARG A 291 -13.09 -3.27 1.18
C ARG A 291 -12.74 -4.10 2.41
N LEU A 292 -13.23 -3.64 3.56
CA LEU A 292 -13.20 -4.38 4.82
C LEU A 292 -14.62 -4.83 5.13
N LYS A 293 -14.99 -6.06 4.74
CA LYS A 293 -16.32 -6.63 5.01
C LYS A 293 -16.17 -7.91 5.80
N ARG A 294 -17.08 -8.14 6.76
CA ARG A 294 -17.12 -9.36 7.58
C ARG A 294 -15.74 -9.73 8.16
N LYS A 295 -14.98 -8.72 8.61
CA LYS A 295 -13.66 -8.85 9.25
C LYS A 295 -12.51 -9.22 8.30
N LEU A 296 -12.75 -9.28 6.99
CA LEU A 296 -11.75 -9.55 5.97
C LEU A 296 -11.46 -8.30 5.16
N PHE A 297 -10.16 -7.98 5.03
CA PHE A 297 -9.69 -6.95 4.12
C PHE A 297 -9.39 -7.57 2.76
N THR A 298 -10.12 -7.17 1.73
CA THR A 298 -9.96 -7.70 0.37
C THR A 298 -9.64 -6.57 -0.60
N ILE A 299 -8.65 -6.79 -1.46
CA ILE A 299 -8.33 -5.93 -2.60
C ILE A 299 -8.84 -6.65 -3.85
N GLU A 300 -9.66 -5.96 -4.65
CA GLU A 300 -10.20 -6.49 -5.90
C GLU A 300 -10.15 -5.43 -6.99
N ARG A 301 -10.30 -5.87 -8.25
CA ARG A 301 -10.42 -4.93 -9.36
C ARG A 301 -11.74 -4.19 -9.23
N LEU A 302 -11.69 -2.88 -9.29
CA LEU A 302 -12.89 -2.05 -9.27
C LEU A 302 -13.70 -2.33 -10.53
N HIS A 303 -14.91 -2.84 -10.34
CA HIS A 303 -15.89 -3.01 -11.40
C HIS A 303 -16.93 -1.89 -11.25
N LEU A 304 -16.88 -0.91 -12.15
CA LEU A 304 -17.96 0.07 -12.23
C LEU A 304 -19.22 -0.65 -12.70
N PRO A 305 -20.37 -0.46 -12.03
CA PRO A 305 -21.63 -0.98 -12.52
C PRO A 305 -21.87 -0.44 -13.94
N PRO A 306 -22.47 -1.23 -14.85
CA PRO A 306 -22.80 -0.76 -16.18
C PRO A 306 -23.63 0.51 -16.05
N ASP A 307 -23.30 1.50 -16.87
CA ASP A 307 -23.99 2.79 -16.92
C ASP A 307 -25.42 2.57 -17.42
N LEU A 308 -26.31 2.19 -16.50
CA LEU A 308 -27.75 2.15 -16.71
C LEU A 308 -28.23 3.60 -16.69
N SER A 309 -27.86 4.34 -17.73
CA SER A 309 -28.60 5.54 -18.08
C SER A 309 -30.04 5.09 -18.33
N ASP A 310 -30.94 5.42 -17.40
CA ASP A 310 -32.40 5.23 -17.52
C ASP A 310 -33.01 6.03 -18.68
N THR A 311 -32.19 6.66 -19.52
CA THR A 311 -32.57 7.30 -20.77
C THR A 311 -32.42 6.36 -21.98
N VAL A 312 -32.98 5.15 -21.90
CA VAL A 312 -33.51 4.49 -23.10
C VAL A 312 -34.86 5.12 -23.46
N SER A 313 -34.85 6.43 -23.70
CA SER A 313 -35.88 7.09 -24.48
C SER A 313 -35.22 7.50 -25.78
N ARG A 314 -35.50 6.74 -26.85
CA ARG A 314 -35.34 7.20 -28.22
C ARG A 314 -36.21 8.45 -28.40
N ALA A 315 -35.73 9.61 -27.96
CA ALA A 315 -36.22 10.88 -28.38
C ALA A 315 -35.25 11.39 -29.45
N SER A 316 -35.60 11.17 -30.71
CA SER A 316 -35.05 11.93 -31.81
C SER A 316 -35.25 13.42 -31.51
N LYS A 317 -34.21 14.12 -31.09
CA LYS A 317 -34.18 15.58 -31.11
C LYS A 317 -32.81 16.05 -31.57
N GLN A 318 -32.86 16.69 -32.73
CA GLN A 318 -31.79 17.45 -33.36
C GLN A 318 -31.25 18.53 -32.42
N ASP A 319 -29.97 18.83 -32.67
CA ASP A 319 -29.24 20.04 -32.30
C ASP A 319 -28.99 20.30 -30.82
N LEU A 320 -27.73 20.08 -30.41
CA LEU A 320 -26.99 20.91 -29.46
C LEU A 320 -25.50 20.53 -29.54
N ALA A 321 -24.89 20.80 -30.70
CA ALA A 321 -23.45 20.79 -30.88
C ALA A 321 -22.88 22.16 -30.46
N GLU A 322 -22.84 22.46 -29.17
CA GLU A 322 -22.16 23.66 -28.66
C GLU A 322 -21.86 23.54 -27.15
N SER A 323 -20.83 22.78 -26.78
CA SER A 323 -20.18 22.91 -25.45
C SER A 323 -18.80 22.22 -25.33
N ALA A 324 -18.32 21.49 -26.34
CA ALA A 324 -17.01 20.82 -26.30
C ALA A 324 -15.86 21.66 -26.91
N LYS A 325 -15.85 22.99 -26.71
CA LYS A 325 -14.80 23.90 -27.27
C LYS A 325 -13.98 24.69 -26.25
N LEU A 326 -14.07 24.35 -24.97
CA LEU A 326 -13.14 24.87 -23.97
C LEU A 326 -12.49 23.68 -23.28
N LEU A 327 -11.30 23.30 -23.78
CA LEU A 327 -10.19 22.63 -23.09
C LEU A 327 -9.28 21.93 -24.14
N SER A 328 -8.65 22.72 -25.02
CA SER A 328 -7.42 22.30 -25.69
C SER A 328 -6.53 23.54 -25.92
N SER A 329 -5.88 24.01 -24.86
CA SER A 329 -4.76 24.94 -25.00
C SER A 329 -3.51 24.12 -25.28
N GLY A 330 -3.15 24.02 -26.56
CA GLY A 330 -1.98 23.32 -27.06
C GLY A 330 -1.42 24.06 -28.27
N CYS A 331 -0.26 24.66 -28.06
CA CYS A 331 0.49 25.55 -28.95
C CYS A 331 0.72 24.96 -30.36
N GLY A 332 0.35 25.69 -31.42
CA GLY A 332 0.63 25.35 -32.81
C GLY A 332 0.29 26.51 -33.75
N ALA A 333 1.28 26.95 -34.53
CA ALA A 333 1.33 28.23 -35.22
C ALA A 333 0.24 28.47 -36.28
N MET A 334 -0.13 29.74 -36.44
CA MET A 334 -0.94 30.25 -37.55
C MET A 334 -0.21 30.07 -38.89
N ALA A 335 -0.88 29.42 -39.85
CA ALA A 335 -0.67 29.67 -41.28
C ALA A 335 -2.00 29.52 -42.01
N ILE A 336 -2.49 30.67 -42.48
CA ILE A 336 -3.65 30.81 -43.37
C ILE A 336 -3.23 30.30 -44.75
N GLY A 337 -3.94 29.29 -45.27
CA GLY A 337 -3.72 28.76 -46.61
C GLY A 337 -5.02 28.26 -47.23
N LYS A 338 -5.61 29.08 -48.09
CA LYS A 338 -6.80 28.77 -48.89
C LYS A 338 -6.44 27.81 -50.04
N LYS A 339 -7.39 26.91 -50.30
CA LYS A 339 -7.81 26.37 -51.61
C LYS A 339 -6.97 25.29 -52.32
N HIS A 340 -7.68 24.18 -52.50
CA HIS A 340 -7.87 23.38 -53.71
C HIS A 340 -6.82 22.34 -54.13
N LEU A 341 -7.37 21.16 -54.43
CA LEU A 341 -6.82 19.93 -54.96
C LEU A 341 -6.11 20.12 -56.31
N ASP A 342 -5.10 19.29 -56.61
CA ASP A 342 -5.21 18.24 -57.65
C ASP A 342 -3.94 17.35 -57.75
N PHE A 343 -4.22 16.05 -57.94
CA PHE A 343 -3.37 14.85 -58.18
C PHE A 343 -2.65 14.19 -57.00
#